data_AF-A0A1Y5Q7M8-F1
#
_entry.id   AF-A0A1Y5Q7M8-F1
#
_cell.length_a   1.000
_cell.length_b   1.000
_cell.length_c   1.000
_cell.angle_alpha   90.00
_cell.angle_beta   90.00
_cell.angle_gamma   90.00
#
_symmetry.space_group_name_H-M   'P 1'
#
loop_
_entity.id
_entity.type
_entity.pdbx_description
1 polymer ?
#
loop_
_entity_poly.entity_id
_entity_poly.type
_entity_poly.pdbx_seq_one_letter_code
_entity_poly.pdbx_strand_id
1 'polypeptide(L)'
;MADPRTDDTPKPIDSRKDEKLVKLRPTLFVAIGGTGMEVLMRLRRRTLNALWGSGVRVESLADFPVAQFIQFDLDHGAVIESGRAQQEDLQYDLLKFSDDEKLIETFDIEKYSRDDDALARYPHIQNWLPLHPAKIRDLKIDPAKGAGQIRALSRLYFFDKYPKIRDKIRLKLKALKAGLSRDAQLKQLGLELDQSKVRIVVVGSIAGGTGSGAFLDMGWLASWLARDEIGSADVELMLFLPTGFAGANKDRTEGNGYAALMELETAMRGYSDYVKRWDTYDQPNLPLKPYSEVYLVDSGNVARQHTAQMNDVYHMVADALFEDFASADFANKKRSIAVNQQQHKILPFSPPVPAGRFGDMKLAYSRTFSSFGQAVLDTQLKFRRDERAHTLAASMLKVFFGVAGGDAGANRATEKKRDEFMSTHLHLRPAPFSDFPEFSSRQVELKRSNGEFLDYFVVEELLQDRQGAVVAGVQQRVTQQLEDIKTGFAREEWPAQIRQRVRQLERDVMRDQDSGADTTEDRITRRRRELLDSIREVVRQQLFAYLDNKDHGGLEYVLSLVEQIKDRLENTDTGICAVLEQNAARYEEIKEAVRTHEYERLMSNLAETRGGMLGGLLGGVAANARRS
;
A
#
# COMPACT_ATOMS: atom_id res chain seq x y z
N MET A 1 23.55 -16.75 -81.11
CA MET A 1 22.68 -17.57 -80.25
C MET A 1 23.04 -17.28 -78.80
N ALA A 2 22.01 -17.05 -77.99
CA ALA A 2 21.95 -17.06 -76.53
C ALA A 2 22.66 -15.94 -75.72
N ASP A 3 21.79 -15.09 -75.14
CA ASP A 3 21.93 -14.25 -73.95
C ASP A 3 22.28 -15.10 -72.70
N PRO A 4 23.06 -14.58 -71.73
CA PRO A 4 22.91 -15.00 -70.34
C PRO A 4 22.64 -13.78 -69.45
N ARG A 5 21.37 -13.54 -69.15
CA ARG A 5 20.95 -12.95 -67.88
C ARG A 5 21.16 -14.01 -66.80
N THR A 6 22.17 -13.84 -65.96
CA THR A 6 22.24 -14.53 -64.68
C THR A 6 21.84 -13.59 -63.57
N ASP A 7 20.79 -14.04 -62.89
CA ASP A 7 20.01 -13.45 -61.82
C ASP A 7 20.85 -13.28 -60.55
N ASP A 8 21.12 -12.02 -60.17
CA ASP A 8 21.81 -11.67 -58.92
C ASP A 8 20.76 -11.55 -57.81
N THR A 9 20.34 -12.70 -57.26
CA THR A 9 19.53 -12.75 -56.04
C THR A 9 20.43 -13.08 -54.85
N PRO A 10 20.52 -12.21 -53.82
CA PRO A 10 21.30 -12.53 -52.62
C PRO A 10 20.62 -13.68 -51.87
N LYS A 11 21.34 -14.79 -51.68
CA LYS A 11 20.91 -15.84 -50.75
C LYS A 11 20.72 -15.23 -49.35
N PRO A 12 19.62 -15.54 -48.64
CA PRO A 12 19.45 -15.09 -47.27
C PRO A 12 20.57 -15.68 -46.42
N ILE A 13 21.25 -14.83 -45.66
CA ILE A 13 22.18 -15.24 -44.60
C ILE A 13 21.31 -15.86 -43.49
N ASP A 14 21.00 -17.14 -43.63
CA ASP A 14 20.48 -17.93 -42.53
C ASP A 14 21.65 -18.40 -41.68
N SER A 15 22.19 -17.45 -40.92
CA SER A 15 23.02 -17.73 -39.76
C SER A 15 22.36 -17.05 -38.56
N ARG A 16 21.16 -17.50 -38.19
CA ARG A 16 20.77 -17.47 -36.79
C ARG A 16 21.78 -18.35 -36.06
N LYS A 17 22.88 -17.74 -35.62
CA LYS A 17 23.67 -18.30 -34.52
C LYS A 17 22.65 -18.61 -33.44
N ASP A 18 22.54 -19.88 -33.05
CA ASP A 18 21.85 -20.26 -31.83
C ASP A 18 22.31 -19.29 -30.76
N GLU A 19 21.43 -18.37 -30.37
CA GLU A 19 21.66 -17.46 -29.27
C GLU A 19 21.97 -18.38 -28.10
N LYS A 20 23.22 -18.33 -27.61
CA LYS A 20 23.57 -19.07 -26.41
C LYS A 20 22.70 -18.51 -25.30
N LEU A 21 21.61 -19.22 -25.02
CA LEU A 21 20.68 -18.95 -23.94
C LEU A 21 21.49 -18.95 -22.64
N VAL A 22 21.73 -17.76 -22.10
CA VAL A 22 22.36 -17.63 -20.79
C VAL A 22 21.38 -16.99 -19.83
N LYS A 23 21.04 -17.86 -18.89
CA LYS A 23 20.31 -17.70 -17.67
C LYS A 23 20.81 -16.52 -16.80
N LEU A 24 19.91 -15.60 -16.48
CA LEU A 24 20.04 -14.43 -15.60
C LEU A 24 20.17 -14.85 -14.13
N ARG A 25 20.96 -14.15 -13.32
CA ARG A 25 21.12 -14.49 -11.90
C ARG A 25 20.16 -13.68 -11.02
N PRO A 26 19.37 -14.32 -10.15
CA PRO A 26 18.59 -13.60 -9.15
C PRO A 26 19.51 -12.75 -8.29
N THR A 27 19.13 -11.50 -8.02
CA THR A 27 20.01 -10.54 -7.34
C THR A 27 19.35 -9.87 -6.15
N LEU A 28 20.01 -9.91 -5.00
CA LEU A 28 19.70 -9.05 -3.85
C LEU A 28 20.52 -7.77 -3.94
N PHE A 29 19.86 -6.63 -4.04
CA PHE A 29 20.49 -5.32 -4.01
C PHE A 29 20.40 -4.72 -2.61
N VAL A 30 21.54 -4.32 -2.06
CA VAL A 30 21.64 -3.71 -0.73
C VAL A 30 22.21 -2.31 -0.86
N ALA A 31 21.38 -1.28 -0.66
CA ALA A 31 21.80 0.11 -0.58
C ALA A 31 22.27 0.42 0.85
N ILE A 32 23.47 1.00 0.98
CA ILE A 32 24.01 1.50 2.25
C ILE A 32 24.20 3.02 2.14
N GLY A 33 23.45 3.76 2.95
CA GLY A 33 23.40 5.22 2.95
C GLY A 33 22.71 5.83 1.73
N GLY A 34 22.61 7.15 1.71
CA GLY A 34 21.97 7.93 0.64
C GLY A 34 22.50 7.63 -0.78
N THR A 35 23.81 7.50 -0.96
CA THR A 35 24.37 7.17 -2.30
C THR A 35 23.89 5.82 -2.83
N GLY A 36 23.85 4.79 -1.97
CA GLY A 36 23.33 3.49 -2.35
C GLY A 36 21.85 3.57 -2.70
N MET A 37 21.07 4.31 -1.91
CA MET A 37 19.64 4.54 -2.14
C MET A 37 19.41 5.19 -3.51
N GLU A 38 20.13 6.26 -3.85
CA GLU A 38 20.02 6.99 -5.12
C GLU A 38 20.24 6.08 -6.34
N VAL A 39 21.24 5.20 -6.28
CA VAL A 39 21.53 4.23 -7.36
C VAL A 39 20.41 3.20 -7.48
N LEU A 40 19.95 2.64 -6.36
CA LEU A 40 18.92 1.60 -6.39
C LEU A 40 17.53 2.14 -6.75
N MET A 41 17.18 3.38 -6.38
CA MET A 41 15.95 4.03 -6.85
C MET A 41 15.96 4.19 -8.39
N ARG A 42 17.13 4.56 -8.94
CA ARG A 42 17.35 4.66 -10.39
C ARG A 42 17.27 3.31 -11.10
N LEU A 43 17.75 2.24 -10.47
CA LEU A 43 17.60 0.87 -10.96
C LEU A 43 16.12 0.44 -10.95
N ARG A 44 15.42 0.64 -9.83
CA ARG A 44 13.98 0.35 -9.68
C ARG A 44 13.16 1.05 -10.76
N ARG A 45 13.45 2.32 -11.04
CA ARG A 45 12.78 3.10 -12.10
C ARG A 45 12.97 2.49 -13.49
N ARG A 46 14.19 2.07 -13.82
CA ARG A 46 14.46 1.40 -15.09
C ARG A 46 13.71 0.09 -15.20
N THR A 47 13.64 -0.68 -14.11
CA THR A 47 12.86 -1.93 -14.09
C THR A 47 11.38 -1.72 -14.38
N LEU A 48 10.75 -0.69 -13.79
CA LEU A 48 9.34 -0.38 -14.03
C LEU A 48 9.08 0.20 -15.42
N ASN A 49 9.97 1.06 -15.91
CA ASN A 49 9.79 1.76 -17.19
C ASN A 49 10.23 0.93 -18.41
N ALA A 50 10.87 -0.21 -18.19
CA ALA A 50 11.24 -1.14 -19.25
C ALA A 50 10.03 -1.88 -19.83
N LEU A 51 10.13 -2.22 -21.10
CA LEU A 51 9.24 -3.19 -21.74
C LEU A 51 9.95 -4.53 -21.73
N TRP A 52 9.37 -5.49 -21.01
CA TRP A 52 9.87 -6.84 -20.87
C TRP A 52 9.22 -7.77 -21.89
N GLY A 53 9.89 -8.88 -22.25
CA GLY A 53 9.37 -9.88 -23.17
C GLY A 53 8.68 -9.29 -24.40
N SER A 54 7.43 -9.70 -24.64
CA SER A 54 6.61 -9.24 -25.77
C SER A 54 5.89 -7.89 -25.50
N GLY A 55 6.54 -6.95 -24.80
CA GLY A 55 5.98 -5.62 -24.51
C GLY A 55 5.23 -5.52 -23.18
N VAL A 56 5.50 -6.42 -22.24
CA VAL A 56 4.89 -6.44 -20.91
C VAL A 56 5.53 -5.36 -20.03
N ARG A 57 4.71 -4.56 -19.35
CA ARG A 57 5.16 -3.63 -18.31
C ARG A 57 5.00 -4.27 -16.95
N VAL A 58 5.94 -3.96 -16.07
CA VAL A 58 5.89 -4.33 -14.65
C VAL A 58 5.20 -3.18 -13.93
N GLU A 59 4.04 -3.43 -13.32
CA GLU A 59 3.27 -2.40 -12.60
C GLU A 59 3.80 -2.17 -11.19
N SER A 60 4.31 -3.23 -10.56
CA SER A 60 4.93 -3.18 -9.24
C SER A 60 6.25 -3.95 -9.23
N LEU A 61 7.22 -3.50 -8.43
CA LEU A 61 8.48 -4.24 -8.24
C LEU A 61 8.28 -5.63 -7.63
N ALA A 62 7.14 -5.87 -6.97
CA ALA A 62 6.75 -7.20 -6.50
C ALA A 62 6.52 -8.19 -7.67
N ASP A 63 6.19 -7.69 -8.86
CA ASP A 63 6.01 -8.48 -10.07
C ASP A 63 7.32 -8.77 -10.81
N PHE A 64 8.45 -8.32 -10.25
CA PHE A 64 9.79 -8.60 -10.76
C PHE A 64 10.57 -9.50 -9.79
N PRO A 65 10.27 -10.82 -9.73
CA PRO A 65 10.74 -11.72 -8.67
C PRO A 65 12.25 -12.00 -8.69
N VAL A 66 12.96 -11.54 -9.72
CA VAL A 66 14.39 -11.79 -9.94
C VAL A 66 15.29 -10.80 -9.20
N ALA A 67 14.70 -9.72 -8.65
CA ALA A 67 15.41 -8.74 -7.84
C ALA A 67 14.72 -8.57 -6.48
N GLN A 68 15.52 -8.39 -5.44
CA GLN A 68 15.07 -7.99 -4.11
C GLN A 68 15.92 -6.80 -3.63
N PHE A 69 15.34 -5.96 -2.78
CA PHE A 69 15.98 -4.71 -2.38
C PHE A 69 16.01 -4.57 -0.85
N ILE A 70 17.09 -4.00 -0.34
CA ILE A 70 17.25 -3.58 1.05
C ILE A 70 17.86 -2.17 1.05
N GLN A 71 17.34 -1.28 1.90
CA GLN A 71 17.94 0.01 2.21
C GLN A 71 18.39 0.02 3.66
N PHE A 72 19.67 0.28 3.88
CA PHE A 72 20.25 0.50 5.20
C PHE A 72 20.69 1.95 5.33
N ASP A 73 20.12 2.67 6.29
CA ASP A 73 20.58 4.02 6.64
C ASP A 73 20.46 4.29 8.14
N LEU A 74 21.35 5.14 8.64
CA LEU A 74 21.34 5.67 10.00
C LEU A 74 20.62 7.03 10.06
N ASP A 75 20.38 7.68 8.92
CA ASP A 75 19.70 8.98 8.88
C ASP A 75 18.17 8.85 8.77
N HIS A 76 17.46 9.23 9.83
CA HIS A 76 16.00 9.36 9.83
C HIS A 76 15.51 10.61 9.06
N GLY A 77 16.37 11.61 8.87
CA GLY A 77 16.06 12.90 8.25
C GLY A 77 15.91 12.84 6.72
N ALA A 78 16.41 11.80 6.05
CA ALA A 78 16.17 11.55 4.62
C ALA A 78 14.67 11.39 4.29
N VAL A 79 13.83 11.10 5.30
CA VAL A 79 12.37 11.12 5.18
C VAL A 79 11.83 12.53 4.87
N ILE A 80 12.57 13.62 5.15
CA ILE A 80 12.11 14.98 4.82
C ILE A 80 12.31 15.29 3.32
N GLU A 81 13.39 14.82 2.70
CA GLU A 81 13.56 14.89 1.23
C GLU A 81 12.54 14.03 0.49
N SER A 82 12.06 12.94 1.13
CA SER A 82 10.96 12.14 0.59
C SER A 82 9.68 12.92 0.36
N GLY A 83 9.41 13.98 1.15
CA GLY A 83 8.25 14.84 0.97
C GLY A 83 8.33 15.73 -0.28
N ARG A 84 9.54 16.17 -0.68
CA ARG A 84 9.74 16.92 -1.95
C ARG A 84 9.72 15.99 -3.15
N ALA A 85 10.39 14.84 -3.05
CA ALA A 85 10.37 13.82 -4.10
C ALA A 85 8.94 13.30 -4.35
N GLN A 86 8.12 13.15 -3.31
CA GLN A 86 6.71 12.76 -3.43
C GLN A 86 5.85 13.80 -4.15
N GLN A 87 6.21 15.09 -4.13
CA GLN A 87 5.49 16.15 -4.84
C GLN A 87 5.91 16.30 -6.31
N GLU A 88 7.18 16.05 -6.64
CA GLU A 88 7.72 16.26 -7.99
C GLU A 88 7.73 14.99 -8.86
N ASP A 89 7.80 13.81 -8.25
CA ASP A 89 7.90 12.53 -8.96
C ASP A 89 6.62 11.71 -8.89
N LEU A 90 5.87 11.66 -10.01
CA LEU A 90 4.64 10.90 -10.14
C LEU A 90 4.80 9.39 -9.88
N GLN A 91 6.01 8.84 -10.04
CA GLN A 91 6.30 7.42 -9.80
C GLN A 91 6.84 7.15 -8.39
N TYR A 92 6.98 8.16 -7.53
CA TYR A 92 7.65 8.04 -6.24
C TYR A 92 7.10 6.90 -5.38
N ASP A 93 5.77 6.78 -5.31
CA ASP A 93 5.12 5.75 -4.50
C ASP A 93 5.38 4.31 -4.99
N LEU A 94 5.65 4.13 -6.29
CA LEU A 94 6.04 2.85 -6.88
C LEU A 94 7.54 2.54 -6.69
N LEU A 95 8.36 3.59 -6.53
CA LEU A 95 9.83 3.50 -6.47
C LEU A 95 10.37 3.45 -5.06
N LYS A 96 9.67 4.05 -4.09
CA LYS A 96 10.12 4.13 -2.70
C LYS A 96 10.36 2.73 -2.12
N PHE A 97 11.35 2.62 -1.25
CA PHE A 97 11.54 1.41 -0.46
C PHE A 97 10.37 1.25 0.50
N SER A 98 9.80 0.05 0.56
CA SER A 98 8.78 -0.30 1.53
C SER A 98 9.39 -0.54 2.91
N ASP A 99 8.55 -0.60 3.95
CA ASP A 99 9.03 -0.81 5.32
C ASP A 99 9.69 -2.19 5.50
N ASP A 100 9.26 -3.20 4.73
CA ASP A 100 9.91 -4.52 4.70
C ASP A 100 11.29 -4.50 4.00
N GLU A 101 11.63 -3.44 3.26
CA GLU A 101 12.93 -3.24 2.63
C GLU A 101 13.86 -2.31 3.43
N LYS A 102 13.29 -1.41 4.25
CA LYS A 102 14.06 -0.43 5.04
C LYS A 102 14.65 -0.99 6.32
N LEU A 103 15.88 -0.60 6.63
CA LEU A 103 16.59 -0.81 7.90
C LEU A 103 17.00 0.55 8.44
N ILE A 104 16.00 1.39 8.67
CA ILE A 104 16.12 2.75 9.22
C ILE A 104 15.32 2.78 10.51
N GLU A 105 16.02 2.68 11.63
CA GLU A 105 15.46 2.37 12.94
C GLU A 105 16.07 3.29 13.99
N THR A 106 15.28 3.70 14.98
CA THR A 106 15.75 4.63 16.02
C THR A 106 16.99 4.09 16.70
N PHE A 107 18.03 4.91 16.78
CA PHE A 107 19.32 4.56 17.34
C PHE A 107 19.58 5.33 18.64
N ASP A 108 19.51 4.62 19.76
CA ASP A 108 19.83 5.15 21.08
C ASP A 108 21.31 4.89 21.40
N ILE A 109 22.14 5.91 21.27
CA ILE A 109 23.57 5.83 21.60
C ILE A 109 23.79 5.68 23.11
N GLU A 110 22.88 6.20 23.95
CA GLU A 110 23.07 6.24 25.40
C GLU A 110 23.10 4.84 26.00
N LYS A 111 22.45 3.88 25.33
CA LYS A 111 22.57 2.44 25.61
C LYS A 111 24.03 1.97 25.73
N TYR A 112 24.94 2.56 24.96
CA TYR A 112 26.35 2.19 24.88
C TYR A 112 27.29 3.22 25.51
N SER A 113 26.82 4.46 25.72
CA SER A 113 27.68 5.59 26.07
C SER A 113 27.35 6.30 27.39
N ARG A 114 26.46 5.74 28.21
CA ARG A 114 26.12 6.31 29.52
C ARG A 114 27.32 6.34 30.46
N ASP A 115 27.95 5.19 30.64
CA ASP A 115 29.11 4.94 31.47
C ASP A 115 29.94 3.78 30.88
N ASP A 116 31.14 3.53 31.43
CA ASP A 116 32.01 2.46 30.93
C ASP A 116 31.44 1.06 31.20
N ASP A 117 30.63 0.90 32.26
CA ASP A 117 29.97 -0.36 32.60
C ASP A 117 28.89 -0.74 31.59
N ALA A 118 28.19 0.24 31.00
CA ALA A 118 27.19 0.02 29.96
C ALA A 118 27.82 -0.61 28.71
N LEU A 119 28.98 -0.12 28.28
CA LEU A 119 29.72 -0.69 27.15
C LEU A 119 30.29 -2.08 27.47
N ALA A 120 30.74 -2.30 28.71
CA ALA A 120 31.28 -3.59 29.15
C ALA A 120 30.27 -4.75 29.07
N ARG A 121 28.96 -4.46 29.07
CA ARG A 121 27.89 -5.46 28.84
C ARG A 121 27.90 -6.02 27.42
N TYR A 122 28.58 -5.37 26.48
CA TYR A 122 28.68 -5.77 25.08
C TYR A 122 30.15 -5.95 24.65
N PRO A 123 30.84 -7.03 25.10
CA PRO A 123 32.27 -7.22 24.80
C PRO A 123 32.60 -7.22 23.31
N HIS A 124 31.69 -7.72 22.47
CA HIS A 124 31.83 -7.75 21.01
C HIS A 124 31.80 -6.35 20.35
N ILE A 125 31.27 -5.33 21.04
CA ILE A 125 31.30 -3.92 20.63
C ILE A 125 32.50 -3.21 21.28
N GLN A 126 32.71 -3.42 22.57
CA GLN A 126 33.78 -2.79 23.35
C GLN A 126 35.17 -2.99 22.73
N ASN A 127 35.41 -4.15 22.11
CA ASN A 127 36.71 -4.50 21.51
C ASN A 127 37.16 -3.58 20.36
N TRP A 128 36.24 -2.84 19.72
CA TRP A 128 36.57 -2.01 18.56
C TRP A 128 36.02 -0.59 18.63
N LEU A 129 34.99 -0.31 19.44
CA LEU A 129 34.31 0.99 19.45
C LEU A 129 35.21 2.09 20.05
N PRO A 130 35.62 3.12 19.28
CA PRO A 130 36.46 4.20 19.81
C PRO A 130 35.66 5.28 20.58
N LEU A 131 34.33 5.17 20.61
CA LEU A 131 33.43 6.18 21.16
C LEU A 131 33.07 5.88 22.62
N HIS A 132 33.95 6.26 23.53
CA HIS A 132 33.68 6.27 24.97
C HIS A 132 32.81 7.47 25.38
N PRO A 133 32.15 7.44 26.56
CA PRO A 133 31.29 8.53 27.03
C PRO A 133 31.94 9.93 26.97
N ALA A 134 33.23 10.03 27.32
CA ALA A 134 33.98 11.28 27.23
C ALA A 134 34.08 11.79 25.79
N LYS A 135 34.41 10.90 24.84
CA LYS A 135 34.60 11.27 23.43
C LYS A 135 33.29 11.70 22.76
N ILE A 136 32.17 11.10 23.14
CA ILE A 136 30.84 11.46 22.63
C ILE A 136 30.46 12.87 23.07
N ARG A 137 30.72 13.22 24.34
CA ARG A 137 30.51 14.58 24.86
C ARG A 137 31.40 15.60 24.15
N ASP A 138 32.68 15.28 23.95
CA ASP A 138 33.63 16.15 23.26
C ASP A 138 33.21 16.45 21.82
N LEU A 139 32.74 15.43 21.11
CA LEU A 139 32.35 15.52 19.70
C LEU A 139 30.92 16.09 19.50
N LYS A 140 30.17 16.34 20.57
CA LYS A 140 28.77 16.83 20.54
C LYS A 140 27.91 16.03 19.57
N ILE A 141 28.02 14.70 19.64
CA ILE A 141 27.33 13.80 18.73
C ILE A 141 25.83 13.84 19.04
N ASP A 142 25.03 14.12 18.02
CA ASP A 142 23.57 14.08 18.07
C ASP A 142 23.08 12.91 17.18
N PRO A 143 22.75 11.75 17.77
CA PRO A 143 22.35 10.56 17.02
C PRO A 143 21.04 10.75 16.25
N ALA A 144 20.20 11.71 16.66
CA ALA A 144 18.92 11.98 15.99
C ALA A 144 19.11 12.62 14.60
N LYS A 145 20.31 13.14 14.30
CA LYS A 145 20.67 13.76 13.00
C LYS A 145 21.47 12.83 12.08
N GLY A 146 21.32 11.51 12.27
CA GLY A 146 22.01 10.49 11.49
C GLY A 146 23.48 10.33 11.86
N ALA A 147 24.28 9.75 10.95
CA ALA A 147 25.67 9.39 11.22
C ALA A 147 26.61 10.58 11.44
N GLY A 148 26.24 11.79 11.00
CA GLY A 148 27.09 13.00 11.14
C GLY A 148 28.48 12.89 10.49
N GLN A 149 28.63 12.03 9.47
CA GLN A 149 29.92 11.61 8.88
C GLN A 149 30.88 10.88 9.84
N ILE A 150 30.38 10.32 10.94
CA ILE A 150 31.17 9.55 11.91
C ILE A 150 30.99 8.05 11.63
N ARG A 151 32.05 7.41 11.13
CA ARG A 151 32.02 5.99 10.69
C ARG A 151 31.67 5.01 11.81
N ALA A 152 32.25 5.24 12.99
CA ALA A 152 32.06 4.37 14.15
C ALA A 152 30.60 4.29 14.61
N LEU A 153 29.81 5.36 14.42
CA LEU A 153 28.37 5.35 14.72
C LEU A 153 27.61 4.44 13.78
N SER A 154 27.92 4.47 12.49
CA SER A 154 27.27 3.58 11.52
C SER A 154 27.58 2.12 11.80
N ARG A 155 28.82 1.81 12.19
CA ARG A 155 29.19 0.44 12.60
C ARG A 155 28.48 0.04 13.88
N LEU A 156 28.37 0.94 14.86
CA LEU A 156 27.67 0.68 16.11
C LEU A 156 26.18 0.44 15.88
N TYR A 157 25.56 1.23 15.01
CA TYR A 157 24.18 1.03 14.57
C TYR A 157 23.97 -0.34 13.91
N PHE A 158 24.91 -0.77 13.06
CA PHE A 158 24.87 -2.10 12.46
C PHE A 158 24.86 -3.20 13.53
N PHE A 159 25.71 -3.08 14.56
CA PHE A 159 25.76 -4.03 15.67
C PHE A 159 24.48 -3.98 16.53
N ASP A 160 23.96 -2.80 16.84
CA ASP A 160 22.71 -2.64 17.60
C ASP A 160 21.51 -3.27 16.88
N LYS A 161 21.43 -3.09 15.56
CA LYS A 161 20.33 -3.60 14.73
C LYS A 161 20.63 -4.96 14.08
N TYR A 162 21.74 -5.60 14.43
CA TYR A 162 22.20 -6.84 13.82
C TYR A 162 21.10 -7.90 13.65
N PRO A 163 20.28 -8.23 14.68
CA PRO A 163 19.23 -9.25 14.52
C PRO A 163 18.24 -8.90 13.41
N LYS A 164 17.80 -7.63 13.33
CA LYS A 164 16.88 -7.16 12.29
C LYS A 164 17.53 -7.22 10.90
N ILE A 165 18.79 -6.82 10.78
CA ILE A 165 19.55 -6.85 9.52
C ILE A 165 19.68 -8.31 9.03
N ARG A 166 20.11 -9.20 9.93
CA ARG A 166 20.28 -10.63 9.67
C ARG A 166 18.98 -11.25 9.19
N ASP A 167 17.89 -11.05 9.93
CA ASP A 167 16.60 -11.66 9.62
C ASP A 167 16.01 -11.11 8.32
N LYS A 168 16.21 -9.82 8.02
CA LYS A 168 15.77 -9.21 6.76
C LYS A 168 16.54 -9.75 5.55
N ILE A 169 17.87 -9.88 5.64
CA ILE A 169 18.67 -10.49 4.57
C ILE A 169 18.23 -11.93 4.33
N ARG A 170 18.07 -12.73 5.40
CA ARG A 170 17.55 -14.11 5.29
C ARG A 170 16.19 -14.15 4.59
N LEU A 171 15.26 -13.28 4.98
CA LEU A 171 13.93 -13.22 4.38
C LEU A 171 14.00 -12.89 2.88
N LYS A 172 14.80 -11.88 2.49
CA LYS A 172 14.96 -11.48 1.08
C LYS A 172 15.66 -12.56 0.25
N LEU A 173 16.63 -13.28 0.81
CA LEU A 173 17.26 -14.43 0.15
C LEU A 173 16.26 -15.59 -0.05
N LYS A 174 15.42 -15.87 0.95
CA LYS A 174 14.34 -16.85 0.83
C LYS A 174 13.31 -16.44 -0.22
N ALA A 175 12.95 -15.15 -0.27
CA ALA A 175 12.04 -14.60 -1.28
C ALA A 175 12.61 -14.73 -2.70
N LEU A 176 13.89 -14.45 -2.91
CA LEU A 176 14.57 -14.70 -4.19
C LEU A 176 14.48 -16.17 -4.58
N LYS A 177 14.80 -17.08 -3.64
CA LYS A 177 14.74 -18.53 -3.88
C LYS A 177 13.32 -19.00 -4.23
N ALA A 178 12.29 -18.46 -3.57
CA ALA A 178 10.89 -18.78 -3.88
C ALA A 178 10.43 -18.18 -5.23
N GLY A 179 10.94 -17.00 -5.58
CA GLY A 179 10.69 -16.33 -6.85
C GLY A 179 11.21 -17.12 -8.06
N LEU A 180 12.27 -17.93 -7.87
CA LEU A 180 12.82 -18.81 -8.91
C LEU A 180 11.83 -19.86 -9.43
N SER A 181 10.83 -20.23 -8.64
CA SER A 181 9.85 -21.25 -9.01
C SER A 181 8.67 -20.69 -9.82
N ARG A 182 8.67 -19.38 -10.15
CA ARG A 182 7.57 -18.70 -10.87
C ARG A 182 7.79 -18.70 -12.39
N ASP A 183 8.00 -19.87 -12.98
CA ASP A 183 8.37 -20.02 -14.40
C ASP A 183 7.44 -19.32 -15.38
N ALA A 184 6.12 -19.32 -15.12
CA ALA A 184 5.14 -18.67 -15.99
C ALA A 184 5.32 -17.14 -16.06
N GLN A 185 5.53 -16.49 -14.90
CA GLN A 185 5.74 -15.05 -14.81
C GLN A 185 7.08 -14.65 -15.46
N LEU A 186 8.13 -15.45 -15.24
CA LEU A 186 9.45 -15.22 -15.83
C LEU A 186 9.44 -15.31 -17.36
N LYS A 187 8.76 -16.32 -17.91
CA LYS A 187 8.57 -16.47 -19.36
C LYS A 187 7.82 -15.28 -19.96
N GLN A 188 6.79 -14.77 -19.29
CA GLN A 188 6.05 -13.59 -19.74
C GLN A 188 6.94 -12.34 -19.81
N LEU A 189 7.87 -12.19 -18.87
CA LEU A 189 8.87 -11.12 -18.86
C LEU A 189 10.03 -11.37 -19.83
N GLY A 190 10.08 -12.51 -20.51
CA GLY A 190 11.19 -12.89 -21.39
C GLY A 190 12.50 -13.17 -20.65
N LEU A 191 12.42 -13.59 -19.39
CA LEU A 191 13.57 -13.83 -18.52
C LEU A 191 13.80 -15.34 -18.37
N GLU A 192 15.02 -15.80 -18.61
CA GLU A 192 15.47 -17.15 -18.25
C GLU A 192 16.45 -17.07 -17.10
N LEU A 193 16.29 -17.88 -16.05
CA LEU A 193 17.08 -17.76 -14.82
C LEU A 193 18.10 -18.87 -14.61
N ASP A 194 19.22 -18.48 -13.98
CA ASP A 194 20.30 -19.36 -13.53
C ASP A 194 19.99 -19.69 -12.08
N GLN A 195 19.24 -20.76 -11.90
CA GLN A 195 18.84 -21.22 -10.57
C GLN A 195 20.03 -21.75 -9.74
N SER A 196 21.23 -21.87 -10.33
CA SER A 196 22.41 -22.40 -9.65
C SER A 196 23.17 -21.38 -8.80
N LYS A 197 22.98 -20.08 -9.07
CA LYS A 197 23.73 -19.00 -8.39
C LYS A 197 22.90 -17.75 -8.19
N VAL A 198 22.94 -17.23 -6.96
CA VAL A 198 22.39 -15.91 -6.62
C VAL A 198 23.52 -14.89 -6.54
N ARG A 199 23.18 -13.63 -6.80
CA ARG A 199 24.09 -12.51 -6.66
C ARG A 199 23.62 -11.60 -5.54
N ILE A 200 24.55 -11.01 -4.80
CA ILE A 200 24.27 -9.93 -3.86
C ILE A 200 25.12 -8.74 -4.29
N VAL A 201 24.50 -7.60 -4.54
CA VAL A 201 25.20 -6.36 -4.91
C VAL A 201 24.99 -5.35 -3.80
N VAL A 202 26.07 -5.05 -3.08
CA VAL A 202 26.11 -4.01 -2.07
C VAL A 202 26.55 -2.71 -2.74
N VAL A 203 25.79 -1.64 -2.58
CA VAL A 203 26.08 -0.31 -3.14
C VAL A 203 26.19 0.69 -2.00
N GLY A 204 27.31 1.40 -1.92
CA GLY A 204 27.54 2.40 -0.89
C GLY A 204 28.65 3.38 -1.23
N SER A 205 28.83 4.40 -0.39
CA SER A 205 29.86 5.44 -0.55
C SER A 205 30.75 5.53 0.67
N ILE A 206 32.06 5.71 0.45
CA ILE A 206 33.00 5.97 1.56
C ILE A 206 33.11 7.45 1.94
N ALA A 207 32.42 8.34 1.21
CA ALA A 207 32.40 9.77 1.53
C ALA A 207 31.53 10.07 2.78
N GLY A 208 30.41 9.36 2.92
CA GLY A 208 29.46 9.52 4.02
C GLY A 208 29.78 8.68 5.25
N GLY A 209 29.13 8.97 6.38
CA GLY A 209 29.31 8.21 7.63
C GLY A 209 28.66 6.82 7.59
N THR A 210 27.45 6.71 7.05
CA THR A 210 26.70 5.44 6.96
C THR A 210 27.42 4.42 6.06
N GLY A 211 27.67 4.80 4.80
CA GLY A 211 28.28 3.92 3.81
C GLY A 211 29.67 3.44 4.24
N SER A 212 30.53 4.36 4.66
CA SER A 212 31.92 4.05 5.03
C SER A 212 32.06 3.21 6.31
N GLY A 213 31.06 3.19 7.20
CA GLY A 213 31.13 2.48 8.48
C GLY A 213 30.50 1.08 8.47
N ALA A 214 29.50 0.83 7.62
CA ALA A 214 28.73 -0.41 7.65
C ALA A 214 29.05 -1.41 6.52
N PHE A 215 29.69 -0.97 5.43
CA PHE A 215 29.81 -1.82 4.24
C PHE A 215 30.55 -3.13 4.50
N LEU A 216 31.71 -3.12 5.18
CA LEU A 216 32.47 -4.35 5.46
C LEU A 216 31.66 -5.38 6.24
N ASP A 217 31.01 -4.97 7.31
CA ASP A 217 30.15 -5.82 8.12
C ASP A 217 28.98 -6.39 7.29
N MET A 218 28.37 -5.57 6.42
CA MET A 218 27.34 -6.02 5.48
C MET A 218 27.85 -7.10 4.53
N GLY A 219 29.05 -6.96 3.97
CA GLY A 219 29.64 -7.94 3.06
C GLY A 219 29.85 -9.30 3.71
N TRP A 220 30.45 -9.33 4.91
CA TRP A 220 30.64 -10.57 5.68
C TRP A 220 29.30 -11.20 6.09
N LEU A 221 28.36 -10.41 6.61
CA LEU A 221 27.04 -10.89 7.01
C LEU A 221 26.28 -11.47 5.82
N ALA A 222 26.19 -10.73 4.72
CA ALA A 222 25.48 -11.17 3.52
C ALA A 222 26.11 -12.43 2.91
N SER A 223 27.45 -12.51 2.90
CA SER A 223 28.16 -13.71 2.41
C SER A 223 27.92 -14.94 3.28
N TRP A 224 27.92 -14.79 4.61
CA TRP A 224 27.62 -15.89 5.52
C TRP A 224 26.18 -16.38 5.36
N LEU A 225 25.21 -15.46 5.37
CA LEU A 225 23.79 -15.81 5.25
C LEU A 225 23.46 -16.41 3.88
N ALA A 226 24.08 -15.93 2.80
CA ALA A 226 23.89 -16.53 1.49
C ALA A 226 24.42 -17.97 1.43
N ARG A 227 25.57 -18.25 2.04
CA ARG A 227 26.07 -19.63 2.13
C ARG A 227 25.12 -20.54 2.90
N ASP A 228 24.56 -20.04 3.99
CA ASP A 228 23.67 -20.79 4.88
C ASP A 228 22.29 -21.07 4.25
N GLU A 229 21.68 -20.06 3.61
CA GLU A 229 20.29 -20.15 3.12
C GLU A 229 20.18 -20.72 1.69
N ILE A 230 21.17 -20.46 0.84
CA ILE A 230 21.11 -20.75 -0.60
C ILE A 230 22.38 -21.43 -1.17
N GLY A 231 23.42 -21.63 -0.36
CA GLY A 231 24.63 -22.38 -0.74
C GLY A 231 25.71 -21.52 -1.40
N SER A 232 25.53 -21.11 -2.66
CA SER A 232 26.53 -20.33 -3.41
C SER A 232 25.97 -18.99 -3.87
N ALA A 233 26.64 -17.91 -3.45
CA ALA A 233 26.36 -16.56 -3.94
C ALA A 233 27.64 -15.76 -4.17
N ASP A 234 27.61 -14.94 -5.22
CA ASP A 234 28.64 -13.93 -5.47
C ASP A 234 28.22 -12.63 -4.78
N VAL A 235 29.03 -12.14 -3.85
CA VAL A 235 28.76 -10.89 -3.09
C VAL A 235 29.70 -9.81 -3.58
N GLU A 236 29.15 -8.84 -4.29
CA GLU A 236 29.88 -7.77 -4.96
C GLU A 236 29.66 -6.43 -4.27
N LEU A 237 30.70 -5.60 -4.27
CA LEU A 237 30.64 -4.23 -3.76
C LEU A 237 30.78 -3.22 -4.90
N MET A 238 29.85 -2.27 -4.97
CA MET A 238 29.95 -1.03 -5.75
C MET A 238 30.24 0.11 -4.77
N LEU A 239 31.50 0.52 -4.68
CA LEU A 239 31.99 1.49 -3.70
C LEU A 239 32.29 2.83 -4.35
N PHE A 240 31.50 3.85 -4.01
CA PHE A 240 31.70 5.21 -4.48
C PHE A 240 32.80 5.91 -3.68
N LEU A 241 33.75 6.52 -4.41
CA LEU A 241 34.89 7.25 -3.87
C LEU A 241 34.54 8.73 -3.57
N PRO A 242 35.37 9.43 -2.78
CA PRO A 242 35.04 10.76 -2.25
C PRO A 242 35.05 11.93 -3.25
N THR A 243 35.66 11.79 -4.43
CA THR A 243 36.01 12.95 -5.28
C THR A 243 34.78 13.76 -5.70
N GLY A 244 33.68 13.09 -6.07
CA GLY A 244 32.43 13.79 -6.45
C GLY A 244 31.66 14.41 -5.27
N PHE A 245 32.18 14.29 -4.04
CA PHE A 245 31.59 14.84 -2.81
C PHE A 245 32.49 15.90 -2.15
N ALA A 246 33.52 16.40 -2.84
CA ALA A 246 34.49 17.35 -2.28
C ALA A 246 33.87 18.65 -1.71
N GLY A 247 32.67 19.03 -2.16
CA GLY A 247 31.91 20.16 -1.61
C GLY A 247 31.27 19.91 -0.23
N ALA A 248 31.15 18.65 0.20
CA ALA A 248 30.56 18.24 1.47
C ALA A 248 31.65 17.92 2.51
N ASN A 249 32.10 18.94 3.24
CA ASN A 249 33.08 18.83 4.34
C ASN A 249 34.31 17.97 3.97
N LYS A 250 35.21 18.56 3.18
CA LYS A 250 36.37 17.91 2.57
C LYS A 250 37.18 17.07 3.55
N ASP A 251 37.55 17.62 4.71
CA ASP A 251 38.43 16.94 5.67
C ASP A 251 37.80 15.65 6.22
N ARG A 252 36.50 15.67 6.54
CA ARG A 252 35.80 14.47 7.01
C ARG A 252 35.63 13.44 5.90
N THR A 253 35.29 13.92 4.70
CA THR A 253 35.06 13.08 3.52
C THR A 253 36.35 12.36 3.08
N GLU A 254 37.48 13.06 3.06
CA GLU A 254 38.79 12.48 2.75
C GLU A 254 39.29 11.57 3.88
N GLY A 255 39.13 11.98 5.15
CA GLY A 255 39.50 11.15 6.30
C GLY A 255 38.72 9.84 6.36
N ASN A 256 37.41 9.89 6.08
CA ASN A 256 36.57 8.71 5.98
C ASN A 256 36.98 7.80 4.82
N GLY A 257 37.23 8.40 3.65
CA GLY A 257 37.70 7.67 2.47
C GLY A 257 39.02 6.95 2.71
N TYR A 258 40.00 7.64 3.30
CA TYR A 258 41.31 7.08 3.62
C TYR A 258 41.20 5.89 4.59
N ALA A 259 40.49 6.06 5.70
CA ALA A 259 40.34 5.00 6.70
C ALA A 259 39.56 3.79 6.14
N ALA A 260 38.48 4.03 5.38
CA ALA A 260 37.69 2.97 4.76
C ALA A 260 38.49 2.17 3.71
N LEU A 261 39.35 2.82 2.92
CA LEU A 261 40.20 2.14 1.94
C LEU A 261 41.29 1.29 2.61
N MET A 262 41.88 1.77 3.72
CA MET A 262 42.84 0.97 4.49
C MET A 262 42.20 -0.29 5.08
N GLU A 263 41.01 -0.15 5.65
CA GLU A 263 40.25 -1.28 6.20
C GLU A 263 39.82 -2.24 5.09
N LEU A 264 39.35 -1.74 3.95
CA LEU A 264 38.98 -2.54 2.79
C LEU A 264 40.17 -3.36 2.25
N GLU A 265 41.34 -2.73 2.06
CA GLU A 265 42.55 -3.44 1.62
C GLU A 265 42.94 -4.53 2.63
N THR A 266 42.87 -4.23 3.92
CA THR A 266 43.17 -5.20 4.98
C THR A 266 42.18 -6.37 4.95
N ALA A 267 40.88 -6.10 4.81
CA ALA A 267 39.82 -7.11 4.73
C ALA A 267 39.95 -7.99 3.47
N MET A 268 40.21 -7.39 2.32
CA MET A 268 40.30 -8.09 1.03
C MET A 268 41.57 -8.94 0.87
N ARG A 269 42.56 -8.80 1.76
CA ARG A 269 43.70 -9.73 1.86
C ARG A 269 43.32 -11.09 2.43
N GLY A 270 42.20 -11.20 3.16
CA GLY A 270 41.62 -12.48 3.57
C GLY A 270 42.01 -13.02 4.95
N TYR A 271 42.86 -12.31 5.69
CA TYR A 271 43.36 -12.73 7.01
C TYR A 271 43.08 -11.69 8.10
N SER A 272 42.01 -10.92 7.92
CA SER A 272 41.65 -9.84 8.83
C SER A 272 40.77 -10.36 9.97
N ASP A 273 41.11 -9.97 11.19
CA ASP A 273 40.29 -10.16 12.40
C ASP A 273 39.23 -9.04 12.56
N TYR A 274 38.86 -8.36 11.47
CA TYR A 274 37.98 -7.17 11.50
C TYR A 274 36.66 -7.41 12.22
N VAL A 275 36.02 -8.57 12.01
CA VAL A 275 34.80 -8.98 12.70
C VAL A 275 34.80 -10.49 12.92
N LYS A 276 34.37 -10.91 14.11
CA LYS A 276 34.22 -12.33 14.48
C LYS A 276 32.76 -12.72 14.69
N ARG A 277 31.97 -11.79 15.25
CA ARG A 277 30.53 -11.94 15.53
C ARG A 277 29.93 -10.57 15.80
N TRP A 278 28.61 -10.45 15.63
CA TRP A 278 27.85 -9.21 15.86
C TRP A 278 27.01 -9.25 17.13
N ASP A 279 26.79 -10.44 17.71
CA ASP A 279 26.15 -10.60 19.01
C ASP A 279 26.87 -11.69 19.84
N THR A 280 26.28 -12.06 20.98
CA THR A 280 26.83 -13.07 21.88
C THR A 280 26.39 -14.50 21.53
N TYR A 281 25.34 -14.66 20.72
CA TYR A 281 24.65 -15.93 20.52
C TYR A 281 25.06 -16.63 19.22
N ASP A 282 25.16 -15.87 18.14
CA ASP A 282 25.52 -16.41 16.83
C ASP A 282 27.03 -16.71 16.75
N GLN A 283 27.35 -17.82 16.09
CA GLN A 283 28.72 -18.23 15.77
C GLN A 283 28.86 -18.33 14.24
N PRO A 284 29.01 -17.19 13.54
CA PRO A 284 29.00 -17.18 12.09
C PRO A 284 30.26 -17.82 11.52
N ASN A 285 30.10 -18.67 10.51
CA ASN A 285 31.23 -19.18 9.73
C ASN A 285 31.55 -18.19 8.60
N LEU A 286 32.36 -17.18 8.94
CA LEU A 286 32.65 -16.07 8.03
C LEU A 286 33.63 -16.48 6.92
N PRO A 287 33.40 -16.04 5.66
CA PRO A 287 34.40 -16.18 4.62
C PRO A 287 35.65 -15.34 4.93
N LEU A 288 36.79 -15.74 4.36
CA LEU A 288 38.06 -15.02 4.48
C LEU A 288 37.95 -13.54 4.07
N LYS A 289 37.14 -13.25 3.03
CA LYS A 289 36.94 -11.91 2.48
C LYS A 289 35.45 -11.54 2.52
N PRO A 290 35.11 -10.27 2.75
CA PRO A 290 33.71 -9.82 2.78
C PRO A 290 33.05 -9.81 1.39
N TYR A 291 33.84 -9.72 0.32
CA TYR A 291 33.35 -9.61 -1.06
C TYR A 291 34.13 -10.52 -2.00
N SER A 292 33.45 -11.04 -3.01
CA SER A 292 34.09 -11.75 -4.13
C SER A 292 34.69 -10.77 -5.15
N GLU A 293 34.03 -9.64 -5.36
CA GLU A 293 34.47 -8.58 -6.28
C GLU A 293 34.17 -7.19 -5.71
N VAL A 294 35.08 -6.25 -5.95
CA VAL A 294 34.96 -4.87 -5.49
C VAL A 294 35.22 -3.92 -6.65
N TYR A 295 34.21 -3.12 -6.97
CA TYR A 295 34.28 -2.05 -7.95
C TYR A 295 34.42 -0.71 -7.24
N LEU A 296 35.52 -0.02 -7.51
CA LEU A 296 35.73 1.36 -7.10
C LEU A 296 35.18 2.28 -8.18
N VAL A 297 34.23 3.13 -7.80
CA VAL A 297 33.52 4.02 -8.71
C VAL A 297 33.79 5.46 -8.28
N ASP A 298 34.18 6.30 -9.23
CA ASP A 298 34.40 7.72 -8.98
C ASP A 298 33.92 8.58 -10.15
N SER A 299 33.71 9.85 -9.88
CA SER A 299 33.47 10.90 -10.89
C SER A 299 34.68 11.10 -11.80
N GLY A 300 35.90 10.83 -11.32
CA GLY A 300 37.15 11.02 -12.03
C GLY A 300 37.70 9.72 -12.63
N ASN A 301 38.35 9.82 -13.80
CA ASN A 301 39.08 8.70 -14.41
C ASN A 301 40.62 8.89 -14.32
N VAL A 302 41.38 7.88 -14.76
CA VAL A 302 42.86 7.91 -14.77
C VAL A 302 43.45 9.00 -15.67
N ALA A 303 42.67 9.52 -16.63
CA ALA A 303 43.03 10.65 -17.47
C ALA A 303 42.69 12.02 -16.83
N ARG A 304 42.24 12.04 -15.56
CA ARG A 304 41.80 13.23 -14.82
C ARG A 304 40.61 13.96 -15.47
N GLN A 305 39.79 13.23 -16.22
CA GLN A 305 38.50 13.73 -16.68
C GLN A 305 37.45 13.42 -15.62
N HIS A 306 36.51 14.33 -15.46
CA HIS A 306 35.46 14.24 -14.44
C HIS A 306 34.08 14.31 -15.09
N THR A 307 33.12 13.57 -14.54
CA THR A 307 31.70 13.82 -14.82
C THR A 307 31.30 15.20 -14.29
N ALA A 308 30.32 15.83 -14.91
CA ALA A 308 29.86 17.16 -14.51
C ALA A 308 29.12 17.10 -13.16
N GLN A 309 28.32 16.05 -12.95
CA GLN A 309 27.57 15.85 -11.72
C GLN A 309 27.77 14.43 -11.20
N MET A 310 27.64 14.24 -9.89
CA MET A 310 27.67 12.89 -9.29
C MET A 310 26.46 12.04 -9.73
N ASN A 311 25.33 12.71 -10.04
CA ASN A 311 24.15 12.05 -10.59
C ASN A 311 24.44 11.25 -11.86
N ASP A 312 25.36 11.72 -12.72
CA ASP A 312 25.78 11.01 -13.93
C ASP A 312 26.38 9.63 -13.58
N VAL A 313 27.18 9.58 -12.52
CA VAL A 313 27.79 8.34 -12.01
C VAL A 313 26.73 7.42 -11.41
N TYR A 314 25.72 7.97 -10.72
CA TYR A 314 24.59 7.16 -10.22
C TYR A 314 23.79 6.55 -11.36
N HIS A 315 23.54 7.31 -12.42
CA HIS A 315 22.91 6.81 -13.64
C HIS A 315 23.74 5.70 -14.27
N MET A 316 25.04 5.92 -14.46
CA MET A 316 25.97 4.95 -15.05
C MET A 316 25.99 3.61 -14.29
N VAL A 317 26.07 3.63 -12.96
CA VAL A 317 26.06 2.39 -12.16
C VAL A 317 24.70 1.72 -12.23
N ALA A 318 23.60 2.49 -12.14
CA ALA A 318 22.25 1.93 -12.26
C ALA A 318 22.00 1.32 -13.64
N ASP A 319 22.50 1.93 -14.72
CA ASP A 319 22.45 1.38 -16.09
C ASP A 319 23.23 0.06 -16.16
N ALA A 320 24.47 0.03 -15.65
CA ALA A 320 25.30 -1.17 -15.68
C ALA A 320 24.73 -2.35 -14.88
N LEU A 321 23.94 -2.08 -13.83
CA LEU A 321 23.21 -3.08 -13.06
C LEU A 321 21.88 -3.48 -13.70
N PHE A 322 21.21 -2.55 -14.37
CA PHE A 322 19.96 -2.81 -15.08
C PHE A 322 20.19 -3.66 -16.33
N GLU A 323 21.25 -3.37 -17.09
CA GLU A 323 21.63 -4.11 -18.29
C GLU A 323 21.99 -5.58 -18.00
N ASP A 324 22.33 -5.92 -16.75
CA ASP A 324 22.50 -7.31 -16.34
C ASP A 324 21.19 -8.11 -16.46
N PHE A 325 20.02 -7.45 -16.49
CA PHE A 325 18.70 -8.06 -16.70
C PHE A 325 18.13 -7.79 -18.10
N ALA A 326 18.32 -6.58 -18.62
CA ALA A 326 17.69 -6.14 -19.86
C ALA A 326 18.36 -6.71 -21.12
N SER A 327 19.66 -7.02 -21.06
CA SER A 327 20.45 -7.46 -22.22
C SER A 327 21.28 -8.70 -21.88
N ALA A 328 20.84 -9.85 -22.42
CA ALA A 328 21.58 -11.11 -22.27
C ALA A 328 23.00 -11.00 -22.84
N ASP A 329 23.18 -10.34 -23.97
CA ASP A 329 24.49 -10.14 -24.61
C ASP A 329 25.44 -9.31 -23.76
N PHE A 330 24.94 -8.21 -23.18
CA PHE A 330 25.73 -7.38 -22.27
C PHE A 330 26.15 -8.18 -21.04
N ALA A 331 25.20 -8.83 -20.38
CA ALA A 331 25.45 -9.67 -19.20
C ALA A 331 26.45 -10.79 -19.50
N ASN A 332 26.38 -11.39 -20.69
CA ASN A 332 27.30 -12.44 -21.16
C ASN A 332 28.71 -11.92 -21.34
N LYS A 333 28.85 -10.79 -22.03
CA LYS A 333 30.16 -10.19 -22.29
C LYS A 333 30.82 -9.75 -20.99
N LYS A 334 30.07 -9.09 -20.10
CA LYS A 334 30.53 -8.66 -18.77
C LYS A 334 31.03 -9.84 -17.94
N ARG A 335 30.26 -10.93 -17.85
CA ARG A 335 30.66 -12.15 -17.13
C ARG A 335 31.91 -12.80 -17.71
N SER A 336 31.99 -12.92 -19.03
CA SER A 336 33.17 -13.46 -19.71
C SER A 336 34.43 -12.64 -19.40
N ILE A 337 34.33 -11.31 -19.43
CA ILE A 337 35.43 -10.42 -19.07
C ILE A 337 35.81 -10.58 -17.60
N ALA A 338 34.83 -10.65 -16.69
CA ALA A 338 35.08 -10.82 -15.26
C ALA A 338 35.87 -12.10 -14.94
N VAL A 339 35.50 -13.24 -15.55
CA VAL A 339 36.22 -14.52 -15.39
C VAL A 339 37.67 -14.40 -15.87
N ASN A 340 37.90 -13.76 -17.02
CA ASN A 340 39.26 -13.55 -17.52
C ASN A 340 40.06 -12.61 -16.62
N GLN A 341 39.46 -11.53 -16.12
CA GLN A 341 40.12 -10.62 -15.20
C GLN A 341 40.49 -11.30 -13.88
N GLN A 342 39.65 -12.20 -13.35
CA GLN A 342 39.88 -12.87 -12.07
C GLN A 342 41.22 -13.62 -12.04
N GLN A 343 41.64 -14.19 -13.17
CA GLN A 343 42.95 -14.85 -13.33
C GLN A 343 44.14 -13.89 -13.12
N HIS A 344 43.93 -12.59 -13.34
CA HIS A 344 44.95 -11.56 -13.13
C HIS A 344 44.87 -10.91 -11.73
N LYS A 345 43.74 -11.07 -11.01
CA LYS A 345 43.51 -10.49 -9.68
C LYS A 345 44.11 -11.33 -8.55
N ILE A 346 44.43 -12.60 -8.80
CA ILE A 346 45.03 -13.51 -7.82
C ILE A 346 46.52 -13.25 -7.56
N LEU A 347 47.22 -12.58 -8.48
CA LEU A 347 48.64 -12.28 -8.34
C LEU A 347 48.85 -10.83 -7.85
N PRO A 348 49.81 -10.58 -6.93
CA PRO A 348 50.16 -9.22 -6.54
C PRO A 348 50.83 -8.47 -7.69
N PHE A 349 50.64 -7.15 -7.75
CA PHE A 349 51.38 -6.26 -8.63
C PHE A 349 52.63 -5.75 -7.91
N SER A 350 53.81 -6.01 -8.47
CA SER A 350 55.08 -5.48 -7.94
C SER A 350 55.68 -4.47 -8.91
N PRO A 351 55.51 -3.15 -8.69
CA PRO A 351 56.11 -2.16 -9.56
C PRO A 351 57.63 -2.13 -9.38
N PRO A 352 58.37 -1.75 -10.44
CA PRO A 352 59.80 -1.56 -10.32
C PRO A 352 60.09 -0.39 -9.37
N VAL A 353 60.97 -0.61 -8.39
CA VAL A 353 61.50 0.46 -7.53
C VAL A 353 62.91 0.83 -7.96
N PRO A 354 63.32 2.11 -7.90
CA PRO A 354 64.69 2.52 -8.22
C PRO A 354 65.72 1.83 -7.32
N ALA A 355 66.46 0.86 -7.88
CA ALA A 355 67.45 0.05 -7.16
C ALA A 355 68.53 0.91 -6.49
N GLY A 356 68.96 2.00 -7.14
CA GLY A 356 69.96 2.92 -6.58
C GLY A 356 69.51 3.68 -5.32
N ARG A 357 68.20 3.76 -5.05
CA ARG A 357 67.64 4.43 -3.85
C ARG A 357 67.13 3.45 -2.81
N PHE A 358 66.60 2.30 -3.23
CA PHE A 358 65.89 1.38 -2.35
C PHE A 358 66.47 -0.05 -2.33
N GLY A 359 67.60 -0.31 -3.00
CA GLY A 359 68.24 -1.62 -3.02
C GLY A 359 67.30 -2.73 -3.51
N ASP A 360 67.26 -3.83 -2.77
CA ASP A 360 66.44 -5.02 -3.06
C ASP A 360 64.98 -4.92 -2.59
N MET A 361 64.52 -3.73 -2.16
CA MET A 361 63.14 -3.54 -1.72
C MET A 361 62.16 -3.94 -2.82
N LYS A 362 61.09 -4.66 -2.46
CA LYS A 362 59.99 -4.98 -3.37
C LYS A 362 58.70 -4.47 -2.76
N LEU A 363 57.97 -3.65 -3.52
CA LEU A 363 56.61 -3.26 -3.18
C LEU A 363 55.66 -4.29 -3.81
N ALA A 364 54.63 -4.68 -3.07
CA ALA A 364 53.60 -5.59 -3.56
C ALA A 364 52.23 -4.98 -3.26
N TYR A 365 51.43 -4.79 -4.30
CA TYR A 365 50.09 -4.21 -4.25
C TYR A 365 49.05 -5.24 -4.66
N SER A 366 47.89 -5.22 -4.02
CA SER A 366 46.77 -6.05 -4.43
C SER A 366 46.24 -5.64 -5.81
N ARG A 367 45.82 -6.62 -6.62
CA ARG A 367 45.11 -6.42 -7.88
C ARG A 367 43.63 -6.75 -7.78
N THR A 368 43.09 -6.89 -6.56
CA THR A 368 41.73 -7.41 -6.32
C THR A 368 40.60 -6.45 -6.70
N PHE A 369 40.90 -5.17 -6.93
CA PHE A 369 39.89 -4.14 -7.21
C PHE A 369 39.68 -3.95 -8.71
N SER A 370 38.45 -3.61 -9.06
CA SER A 370 38.05 -3.28 -10.43
C SER A 370 37.45 -1.88 -10.49
N SER A 371 37.32 -1.35 -11.69
CA SER A 371 36.53 -0.15 -11.97
C SER A 371 35.92 -0.30 -13.35
N PHE A 372 34.86 0.45 -13.64
CA PHE A 372 34.22 0.45 -14.95
C PHE A 372 33.67 1.83 -15.26
N GLY A 373 33.49 2.09 -16.55
CA GLY A 373 32.75 3.23 -17.06
C GLY A 373 31.76 2.74 -18.11
N GLN A 374 30.60 3.38 -18.18
CA GLN A 374 29.60 3.13 -19.21
C GLN A 374 29.13 4.47 -19.76
N ALA A 375 29.10 4.56 -21.09
CA ALA A 375 28.47 5.66 -21.80
C ALA A 375 27.25 5.10 -22.54
N VAL A 376 26.11 5.75 -22.38
CA VAL A 376 24.87 5.40 -23.07
C VAL A 376 24.49 6.56 -23.98
N LEU A 377 24.27 6.27 -25.25
CA LEU A 377 23.67 7.22 -26.18
C LEU A 377 22.15 7.05 -26.12
N ASP A 378 21.49 7.85 -25.28
CA ASP A 378 20.03 7.88 -25.24
C ASP A 378 19.49 8.78 -26.37
N THR A 379 18.90 8.15 -27.38
CA THR A 379 18.29 8.86 -28.51
C THR A 379 16.95 9.53 -28.15
N GLN A 380 16.40 9.25 -26.96
CA GLN A 380 15.08 9.68 -26.48
C GLN A 380 13.90 9.31 -27.40
N LEU A 381 14.15 8.59 -28.49
CA LEU A 381 13.16 8.34 -29.54
C LEU A 381 11.97 7.54 -28.99
N LYS A 382 12.26 6.51 -28.20
CA LYS A 382 11.24 5.68 -27.55
C LYS A 382 10.42 6.51 -26.56
N PHE A 383 11.08 7.32 -25.72
CA PHE A 383 10.40 8.18 -24.75
C PHE A 383 9.46 9.17 -25.44
N ARG A 384 9.92 9.86 -26.50
CA ARG A 384 9.08 10.80 -27.27
C ARG A 384 7.92 10.11 -27.97
N ARG A 385 8.12 8.87 -28.44
CA ARG A 385 7.06 8.06 -29.04
C ARG A 385 6.00 7.69 -28.00
N ASP A 386 6.43 7.25 -26.82
CA ASP A 386 5.55 6.88 -25.71
C ASP A 386 4.80 8.10 -25.20
N GLU A 387 5.48 9.24 -24.99
CA GLU A 387 4.86 10.51 -24.62
C GLU A 387 3.78 10.92 -25.64
N ARG A 388 4.09 10.86 -26.94
CA ARG A 388 3.12 11.19 -27.98
C ARG A 388 1.93 10.22 -28.00
N ALA A 389 2.18 8.91 -27.83
CA ALA A 389 1.14 7.91 -27.78
C ALA A 389 0.21 8.10 -26.57
N HIS A 390 0.78 8.33 -25.38
CA HIS A 390 0.02 8.61 -24.17
C HIS A 390 -0.76 9.93 -24.26
N THR A 391 -0.16 10.98 -24.82
CA THR A 391 -0.85 12.27 -25.05
C THR A 391 -2.03 12.09 -25.99
N LEU A 392 -1.85 11.35 -27.09
CA LEU A 392 -2.94 11.06 -28.02
C LEU A 392 -4.04 10.21 -27.36
N ALA A 393 -3.69 9.17 -26.61
CA ALA A 393 -4.65 8.36 -25.88
C ALA A 393 -5.44 9.20 -24.86
N ALA A 394 -4.77 10.06 -24.10
CA ALA A 394 -5.42 10.97 -23.18
C ALA A 394 -6.37 11.95 -23.89
N SER A 395 -5.97 12.50 -25.05
CA SER A 395 -6.85 13.32 -25.88
C SER A 395 -8.05 12.53 -26.41
N MET A 396 -7.85 11.29 -26.86
CA MET A 396 -8.93 10.42 -27.33
C MET A 396 -9.92 10.12 -26.21
N LEU A 397 -9.45 9.82 -24.99
CA LEU A 397 -10.31 9.60 -23.83
C LEU A 397 -11.09 10.87 -23.46
N LYS A 398 -10.45 12.04 -23.47
CA LYS A 398 -11.13 13.32 -23.23
C LYS A 398 -12.25 13.59 -24.24
N VAL A 399 -12.03 13.27 -25.51
CA VAL A 399 -13.07 13.39 -26.55
C VAL A 399 -14.15 12.32 -26.38
N PHE A 400 -13.77 11.07 -26.12
CA PHE A 400 -14.70 9.95 -25.95
C PHE A 400 -15.66 10.17 -24.78
N PHE A 401 -15.16 10.69 -23.65
CA PHE A 401 -15.94 10.96 -22.46
C PHE A 401 -16.56 12.36 -22.39
N GLY A 402 -16.47 13.17 -23.46
CA GLY A 402 -17.08 14.50 -23.52
C GLY A 402 -16.36 15.61 -22.73
N VAL A 403 -15.28 15.29 -22.01
CA VAL A 403 -14.46 16.22 -21.19
C VAL A 403 -13.75 17.30 -22.02
N ALA A 404 -13.66 17.11 -23.35
CA ALA A 404 -13.11 18.10 -24.28
C ALA A 404 -14.12 19.18 -24.73
N GLY A 405 -15.39 19.10 -24.34
CA GLY A 405 -16.40 20.10 -24.66
C GLY A 405 -16.20 21.37 -23.83
N GLY A 406 -16.06 22.53 -24.49
CA GLY A 406 -15.75 23.82 -23.84
C GLY A 406 -16.83 24.41 -22.91
N ASP A 407 -17.87 23.64 -22.57
CA ASP A 407 -19.00 24.13 -21.76
C ASP A 407 -19.30 23.14 -20.61
N ALA A 408 -18.54 23.24 -19.53
CA ALA A 408 -18.65 22.39 -18.34
C ALA A 408 -20.04 22.42 -17.67
N GLY A 409 -20.90 23.37 -18.03
CA GLY A 409 -22.29 23.45 -17.57
C GLY A 409 -23.28 22.64 -18.42
N ALA A 410 -22.98 22.39 -19.70
CA ALA A 410 -23.92 21.76 -20.63
C ALA A 410 -24.17 20.26 -20.35
N ASN A 411 -23.18 19.59 -19.74
CA ASN A 411 -23.20 18.14 -19.50
C ASN A 411 -23.54 17.76 -18.05
N ARG A 412 -23.89 18.70 -17.18
CA ARG A 412 -24.24 18.40 -15.78
C ARG A 412 -25.67 17.85 -15.67
N ALA A 413 -25.86 16.93 -14.71
CA ALA A 413 -27.20 16.48 -14.37
C ALA A 413 -28.01 17.64 -13.79
N THR A 414 -29.28 17.76 -14.15
CA THR A 414 -30.19 18.73 -13.54
C THR A 414 -30.84 18.11 -12.30
N GLU A 415 -31.29 18.94 -11.36
CA GLU A 415 -32.02 18.47 -10.17
C GLU A 415 -33.21 17.58 -10.53
N LYS A 416 -33.93 17.92 -11.62
CA LYS A 416 -35.03 17.10 -12.13
C LYS A 416 -34.58 15.69 -12.52
N LYS A 417 -33.44 15.56 -13.22
CA LYS A 417 -32.89 14.25 -13.64
C LYS A 417 -32.39 13.46 -12.44
N ARG A 418 -31.79 14.12 -11.44
CA ARG A 418 -31.45 13.51 -10.15
C ARG A 418 -32.68 12.94 -9.48
N ASP A 419 -33.73 13.75 -9.32
CA ASP A 419 -34.95 13.34 -8.60
C ASP A 419 -35.69 12.23 -9.34
N GLU A 420 -35.72 12.27 -10.67
CA GLU A 420 -36.27 11.18 -11.51
C GLU A 420 -35.47 9.89 -11.35
N PHE A 421 -34.13 9.96 -11.33
CA PHE A 421 -33.27 8.81 -11.08
C PHE A 421 -33.50 8.20 -9.68
N MET A 422 -33.56 9.05 -8.66
CA MET A 422 -33.80 8.64 -7.27
C MET A 422 -35.19 8.03 -7.08
N SER A 423 -36.21 8.62 -7.70
CA SER A 423 -37.58 8.09 -7.70
C SER A 423 -37.65 6.73 -8.38
N THR A 424 -37.01 6.57 -9.54
CA THR A 424 -37.15 5.39 -10.40
C THR A 424 -36.31 4.20 -9.93
N HIS A 425 -35.06 4.45 -9.47
CA HIS A 425 -34.09 3.38 -9.22
C HIS A 425 -33.74 3.18 -7.75
N LEU A 426 -34.05 4.15 -6.88
CA LEU A 426 -33.75 4.08 -5.44
C LEU A 426 -35.00 3.99 -4.57
N HIS A 427 -36.21 4.01 -5.16
CA HIS A 427 -37.49 4.07 -4.45
C HIS A 427 -37.63 5.31 -3.54
N LEU A 428 -36.90 6.39 -3.84
CA LEU A 428 -36.87 7.62 -3.05
C LEU A 428 -37.81 8.69 -3.60
N ARG A 429 -39.02 8.28 -3.97
CA ARG A 429 -40.10 9.23 -4.28
C ARG A 429 -40.79 9.69 -3.00
N PRO A 430 -41.04 10.99 -2.82
CA PRO A 430 -41.82 11.49 -1.68
C PRO A 430 -43.23 10.88 -1.68
N ALA A 431 -43.69 10.46 -0.50
CA ALA A 431 -45.01 9.90 -0.25
C ALA A 431 -45.60 10.57 0.99
N PRO A 432 -46.80 11.17 0.93
CA PRO A 432 -47.43 11.76 2.10
C PRO A 432 -47.90 10.67 3.07
N PHE A 433 -47.63 10.85 4.36
CA PHE A 433 -48.16 10.03 5.44
C PHE A 433 -49.30 10.78 6.16
N SER A 434 -50.49 10.21 6.12
CA SER A 434 -51.71 10.78 6.72
C SER A 434 -52.50 9.79 7.58
N ASP A 435 -51.97 8.58 7.83
CA ASP A 435 -52.67 7.51 8.55
C ASP A 435 -52.43 7.62 10.07
N PHE A 436 -53.15 8.55 10.70
CA PHE A 436 -53.03 8.81 12.14
C PHE A 436 -54.08 8.04 12.95
N PRO A 437 -53.72 7.51 14.14
CA PRO A 437 -54.67 6.84 15.02
C PRO A 437 -55.70 7.82 15.60
N GLU A 438 -56.94 7.36 15.76
CA GLU A 438 -57.98 8.13 16.43
C GLU A 438 -57.85 7.98 17.96
N PHE A 439 -57.55 9.08 18.65
CA PHE A 439 -57.50 9.11 20.12
C PHE A 439 -58.86 9.44 20.71
N SER A 440 -59.20 8.68 21.72
CA SER A 440 -60.52 8.68 22.34
C SER A 440 -60.59 9.73 23.48
N SER A 441 -59.47 10.42 23.77
CA SER A 441 -59.39 11.64 24.58
C SER A 441 -58.97 12.83 23.70
N ARG A 442 -59.67 13.97 23.83
CA ARG A 442 -59.32 15.22 23.14
C ARG A 442 -58.08 15.93 23.71
N GLN A 443 -57.47 15.39 24.77
CA GLN A 443 -56.30 15.98 25.45
C GLN A 443 -54.96 15.38 24.99
N VAL A 444 -54.97 14.40 24.08
CA VAL A 444 -53.74 13.82 23.53
C VAL A 444 -53.24 14.71 22.39
N GLU A 445 -52.12 15.41 22.61
CA GLU A 445 -51.45 16.21 21.59
C GLU A 445 -50.12 15.55 21.21
N LEU A 446 -49.98 15.17 19.93
CA LEU A 446 -48.71 14.75 19.33
C LEU A 446 -47.88 16.00 19.03
N LYS A 447 -46.70 16.13 19.66
CA LYS A 447 -45.86 17.33 19.56
C LYS A 447 -45.07 17.39 18.26
N ARG A 448 -44.66 16.23 17.72
CA ARG A 448 -43.83 16.12 16.49
C ARG A 448 -44.64 15.71 15.26
N SER A 449 -45.83 15.15 15.49
CA SER A 449 -46.67 14.51 14.47
C SER A 449 -48.03 15.20 14.32
N ASN A 450 -48.05 16.53 14.35
CA ASN A 450 -49.28 17.35 14.27
C ASN A 450 -49.68 17.62 12.80
N GLY A 451 -50.07 16.57 12.08
CA GLY A 451 -50.57 16.65 10.70
C GLY A 451 -49.71 15.89 9.70
N GLU A 452 -50.18 15.87 8.46
CA GLU A 452 -49.54 15.16 7.35
C GLU A 452 -48.07 15.54 7.19
N PHE A 453 -47.20 14.55 7.02
CA PHE A 453 -45.79 14.78 6.74
C PHE A 453 -45.31 13.93 5.56
N LEU A 454 -44.24 14.40 4.90
CA LEU A 454 -43.62 13.67 3.79
C LEU A 454 -42.70 12.58 4.30
N ASP A 455 -42.89 11.37 3.78
CA ASP A 455 -42.01 10.23 3.91
C ASP A 455 -41.52 9.77 2.51
N TYR A 456 -40.82 8.65 2.44
CA TYR A 456 -40.31 8.10 1.18
C TYR A 456 -40.83 6.69 0.94
N PHE A 457 -41.16 6.40 -0.32
CA PHE A 457 -41.72 5.11 -0.73
C PHE A 457 -40.84 3.88 -0.40
N VAL A 458 -39.55 4.08 -0.16
CA VAL A 458 -38.65 3.04 0.36
C VAL A 458 -39.17 2.43 1.68
N VAL A 459 -39.89 3.18 2.50
CA VAL A 459 -40.52 2.68 3.72
C VAL A 459 -41.62 1.68 3.40
N GLU A 460 -42.46 1.96 2.41
CA GLU A 460 -43.48 1.01 1.94
C GLU A 460 -42.84 -0.27 1.35
N GLU A 461 -41.77 -0.14 0.57
CA GLU A 461 -41.03 -1.30 0.02
C GLU A 461 -40.39 -2.18 1.09
N LEU A 462 -39.96 -1.57 2.20
CA LEU A 462 -39.44 -2.30 3.37
C LEU A 462 -40.54 -2.97 4.18
N LEU A 463 -41.78 -2.46 4.12
CA LEU A 463 -42.97 -3.01 4.78
C LEU A 463 -43.77 -4.01 3.91
N GLN A 464 -43.14 -4.56 2.87
CA GLN A 464 -43.68 -5.65 2.06
C GLN A 464 -42.98 -6.98 2.35
N ASP A 465 -43.74 -8.07 2.32
CA ASP A 465 -43.24 -9.45 2.35
C ASP A 465 -43.71 -10.26 1.11
N ARG A 466 -43.39 -11.56 1.07
CA ARG A 466 -43.79 -12.44 -0.05
C ARG A 466 -45.30 -12.67 -0.16
N GLN A 467 -46.06 -12.37 0.89
CA GLN A 467 -47.50 -12.61 1.03
C GLN A 467 -48.32 -11.32 0.94
N GLY A 468 -47.69 -10.14 1.03
CA GLY A 468 -48.31 -8.83 0.84
C GLY A 468 -47.72 -7.76 1.78
N ALA A 469 -48.54 -6.76 2.11
CA ALA A 469 -48.14 -5.72 3.06
C ALA A 469 -48.05 -6.31 4.48
N VAL A 470 -46.91 -6.11 5.15
CA VAL A 470 -46.65 -6.59 6.52
C VAL A 470 -47.72 -6.07 7.49
N VAL A 471 -48.13 -4.81 7.32
CA VAL A 471 -49.17 -4.16 8.14
C VAL A 471 -50.52 -4.87 8.02
N ALA A 472 -50.92 -5.25 6.80
CA ALA A 472 -52.17 -5.99 6.58
C ALA A 472 -52.14 -7.36 7.26
N GLY A 473 -51.01 -8.06 7.20
CA GLY A 473 -50.82 -9.33 7.90
C GLY A 473 -50.84 -9.19 9.43
N VAL A 474 -50.34 -8.09 9.99
CA VAL A 474 -50.48 -7.78 11.42
C VAL A 474 -51.94 -7.52 11.78
N GLN A 475 -52.65 -6.70 10.99
CA GLN A 475 -54.06 -6.38 11.22
C GLN A 475 -54.93 -7.65 11.22
N GLN A 476 -54.75 -8.53 10.24
CA GLN A 476 -55.49 -9.81 10.18
C GLN A 476 -55.24 -10.69 11.41
N ARG A 477 -53.98 -10.77 11.88
CA ARG A 477 -53.64 -11.50 13.12
C ARG A 477 -54.32 -10.89 14.35
N VAL A 478 -54.31 -9.56 14.47
CA VAL A 478 -54.99 -8.85 15.57
C VAL A 478 -56.49 -9.16 15.56
N THR A 479 -57.16 -9.06 14.41
CA THR A 479 -58.59 -9.35 14.28
C THR A 479 -58.91 -10.79 14.67
N GLN A 480 -58.11 -11.77 14.23
CA GLN A 480 -58.32 -13.17 14.59
C GLN A 480 -58.17 -13.40 16.10
N GLN A 481 -57.12 -12.85 16.72
CA GLN A 481 -56.91 -13.00 18.17
C GLN A 481 -58.04 -12.37 18.99
N LEU A 482 -58.61 -11.25 18.53
CA LEU A 482 -59.76 -10.63 19.20
C LEU A 482 -61.04 -11.47 19.09
N GLU A 483 -61.31 -12.07 17.93
CA GLU A 483 -62.45 -12.98 17.79
C GLU A 483 -62.27 -14.26 18.61
N ASP A 484 -61.06 -14.83 18.66
CA ASP A 484 -60.76 -16.00 19.51
C ASP A 484 -61.03 -15.71 21.00
N ILE A 485 -60.67 -14.51 21.48
CA ILE A 485 -60.96 -14.09 22.86
C ILE A 485 -62.47 -14.00 23.10
N LYS A 486 -63.18 -13.38 22.16
CA LYS A 486 -64.62 -13.13 22.23
C LYS A 486 -65.44 -14.42 22.22
N THR A 487 -65.03 -15.44 21.46
CA THR A 487 -65.73 -16.73 21.39
C THR A 487 -65.28 -17.75 22.43
N GLY A 488 -64.02 -17.67 22.89
CA GLY A 488 -63.38 -18.71 23.71
C GLY A 488 -63.36 -18.45 25.21
N PHE A 489 -63.60 -17.22 25.67
CA PHE A 489 -63.42 -16.84 27.08
C PHE A 489 -64.61 -16.03 27.62
N ALA A 490 -64.88 -16.19 28.91
CA ALA A 490 -65.87 -15.37 29.60
C ALA A 490 -65.41 -13.90 29.66
N ARG A 491 -66.38 -12.97 29.63
CA ARG A 491 -66.11 -11.51 29.58
C ARG A 491 -65.21 -11.01 30.72
N GLU A 492 -65.28 -11.66 31.89
CA GLU A 492 -64.46 -11.35 33.05
C GLU A 492 -62.96 -11.64 32.86
N GLU A 493 -62.63 -12.55 31.94
CA GLU A 493 -61.27 -12.97 31.63
C GLU A 493 -60.66 -12.15 30.47
N TRP A 494 -61.47 -11.40 29.71
CA TRP A 494 -61.01 -10.64 28.54
C TRP A 494 -59.84 -9.68 28.85
N PRO A 495 -59.82 -8.91 29.96
CA PRO A 495 -58.68 -8.03 30.25
C PRO A 495 -57.35 -8.76 30.49
N ALA A 496 -57.40 -9.99 31.01
CA ALA A 496 -56.21 -10.80 31.22
C ALA A 496 -55.73 -11.41 29.89
N GLN A 497 -56.67 -11.94 29.10
CA GLN A 497 -56.39 -12.54 27.80
C GLN A 497 -55.87 -11.52 26.78
N ILE A 498 -56.47 -10.31 26.69
CA ILE A 498 -56.00 -9.25 25.80
C ILE A 498 -54.56 -8.84 26.16
N ARG A 499 -54.25 -8.63 27.45
CA ARG A 499 -52.88 -8.32 27.89
C ARG A 499 -51.88 -9.42 27.56
N GLN A 500 -52.31 -10.68 27.57
CA GLN A 500 -51.46 -11.80 27.19
C GLN A 500 -51.23 -11.85 25.68
N ARG A 501 -52.29 -11.67 24.87
CA ARG A 501 -52.20 -11.67 23.40
C ARG A 501 -51.43 -10.47 22.86
N VAL A 502 -51.60 -9.28 23.42
CA VAL A 502 -50.79 -8.10 23.06
C VAL A 502 -49.30 -8.35 23.35
N ARG A 503 -48.96 -8.90 24.52
CA ARG A 503 -47.57 -9.30 24.84
C ARG A 503 -47.02 -10.41 23.93
N GLN A 504 -47.87 -11.25 23.34
CA GLN A 504 -47.45 -12.22 22.33
C GLN A 504 -47.20 -11.53 20.98
N LEU A 505 -48.11 -10.66 20.54
CA LEU A 505 -47.97 -9.89 19.31
C LEU A 505 -46.74 -8.95 19.35
N GLU A 506 -46.48 -8.29 20.48
CA GLU A 506 -45.26 -7.49 20.68
C GLU A 506 -43.99 -8.35 20.55
N ARG A 507 -43.99 -9.57 21.07
CA ARG A 507 -42.88 -10.55 20.93
C ARG A 507 -42.75 -11.13 19.52
N ASP A 508 -43.83 -11.23 18.76
CA ASP A 508 -43.78 -11.65 17.35
C ASP A 508 -43.25 -10.52 16.44
N VAL A 509 -43.26 -9.28 16.94
CA VAL A 509 -42.75 -8.09 16.24
C VAL A 509 -41.30 -7.79 16.63
N MET A 510 -40.95 -7.85 17.93
CA MET A 510 -39.63 -7.53 18.49
C MET A 510 -38.88 -8.76 19.01
N ARG A 511 -37.56 -8.78 18.84
CA ARG A 511 -36.68 -9.91 19.19
C ARG A 511 -36.69 -10.24 20.70
N ASP A 512 -37.03 -11.47 21.04
CA ASP A 512 -36.78 -12.09 22.37
C ASP A 512 -35.75 -13.22 22.20
N GLN A 513 -34.81 -13.37 23.14
CA GLN A 513 -33.61 -14.21 22.95
C GLN A 513 -33.88 -15.73 22.86
N ASP A 514 -35.11 -16.19 23.11
CA ASP A 514 -35.45 -17.61 23.31
C ASP A 514 -36.42 -18.22 22.27
N SER A 515 -36.70 -17.55 21.14
CA SER A 515 -37.60 -18.08 20.09
C SER A 515 -36.89 -18.32 18.75
N GLY A 516 -37.09 -19.50 18.15
CA GLY A 516 -36.53 -19.88 16.84
C GLY A 516 -37.36 -19.46 15.61
N ALA A 517 -38.42 -18.66 15.78
CA ALA A 517 -39.27 -18.18 14.69
C ALA A 517 -38.87 -16.77 14.23
N ASP A 518 -38.86 -16.52 12.90
CA ASP A 518 -38.54 -15.21 12.31
C ASP A 518 -39.52 -14.11 12.76
N THR A 519 -39.02 -13.13 13.51
CA THR A 519 -39.80 -11.95 13.92
C THR A 519 -40.13 -11.05 12.73
N THR A 520 -41.05 -10.11 12.92
CA THR A 520 -41.35 -9.10 11.88
C THR A 520 -40.12 -8.21 11.60
N GLU A 521 -39.34 -7.87 12.63
CA GLU A 521 -38.07 -7.15 12.51
C GLU A 521 -37.00 -7.92 11.71
N ASP A 522 -36.91 -9.24 11.90
CA ASP A 522 -35.98 -10.08 11.14
C ASP A 522 -36.33 -10.13 9.65
N ARG A 523 -37.64 -10.14 9.33
CA ARG A 523 -38.14 -10.08 7.95
C ARG A 523 -37.81 -8.74 7.30
N ILE A 524 -38.03 -7.62 8.00
CA ILE A 524 -37.67 -6.28 7.53
C ILE A 524 -36.15 -6.17 7.34
N THR A 525 -35.35 -6.72 8.25
CA THR A 525 -33.89 -6.72 8.16
C THR A 525 -33.37 -7.54 6.98
N ARG A 526 -34.03 -8.65 6.66
CA ARG A 526 -33.75 -9.45 5.46
C ARG A 526 -34.14 -8.69 4.19
N ARG A 527 -35.36 -8.14 4.15
CA ARG A 527 -35.86 -7.33 3.04
C ARG A 527 -34.97 -6.12 2.77
N ARG A 528 -34.46 -5.45 3.82
CA ARG A 528 -33.49 -4.36 3.72
C ARG A 528 -32.23 -4.77 2.96
N ARG A 529 -31.68 -5.96 3.25
CA ARG A 529 -30.50 -6.49 2.54
C ARG A 529 -30.82 -6.81 1.08
N GLU A 530 -31.91 -7.52 0.83
CA GLU A 530 -32.35 -7.87 -0.53
C GLU A 530 -32.61 -6.63 -1.39
N LEU A 531 -33.31 -5.64 -0.84
CA LEU A 531 -33.60 -4.38 -1.53
C LEU A 531 -32.32 -3.59 -1.81
N LEU A 532 -31.39 -3.51 -0.83
CA LEU A 532 -30.12 -2.83 -1.02
C LEU A 532 -29.28 -3.47 -2.14
N ASP A 533 -29.20 -4.80 -2.18
CA ASP A 533 -28.45 -5.50 -3.22
C ASP A 533 -29.09 -5.32 -4.60
N SER A 534 -30.42 -5.36 -4.68
CA SER A 534 -31.17 -5.04 -5.90
C SER A 534 -30.90 -3.61 -6.39
N ILE A 535 -31.02 -2.62 -5.51
CA ILE A 535 -30.76 -1.21 -5.83
C ILE A 535 -29.31 -1.03 -6.30
N ARG A 536 -28.33 -1.67 -5.63
CA ARG A 536 -26.90 -1.59 -6.02
C ARG A 536 -26.70 -2.08 -7.46
N GLU A 537 -27.30 -3.21 -7.81
CA GLU A 537 -27.21 -3.76 -9.16
C GLU A 537 -27.86 -2.85 -10.20
N VAL A 538 -29.07 -2.37 -9.94
CA VAL A 538 -29.80 -1.47 -10.86
C VAL A 538 -29.04 -0.15 -11.03
N VAL A 539 -28.64 0.50 -9.94
CA VAL A 539 -27.91 1.78 -9.99
C VAL A 539 -26.60 1.60 -10.75
N ARG A 540 -25.84 0.53 -10.50
CA ARG A 540 -24.61 0.23 -11.23
C ARG A 540 -24.87 0.12 -12.73
N GLN A 541 -25.84 -0.69 -13.14
CA GLN A 541 -26.18 -0.88 -14.56
C GLN A 541 -26.60 0.44 -15.24
N GLN A 542 -27.43 1.25 -14.57
CA GLN A 542 -27.89 2.52 -15.13
C GLN A 542 -26.77 3.56 -15.22
N LEU A 543 -25.90 3.67 -14.21
CA LEU A 543 -24.75 4.56 -14.27
C LEU A 543 -23.78 4.17 -15.39
N PHE A 544 -23.55 2.87 -15.64
CA PHE A 544 -22.78 2.40 -16.79
C PHE A 544 -23.45 2.72 -18.13
N ALA A 545 -24.78 2.55 -18.23
CA ALA A 545 -25.51 2.92 -19.43
C ALA A 545 -25.42 4.43 -19.74
N TYR A 546 -25.45 5.28 -18.72
CA TYR A 546 -25.26 6.73 -18.88
C TYR A 546 -23.82 7.10 -19.20
N LEU A 547 -22.84 6.34 -18.70
CA LEU A 547 -21.43 6.55 -19.03
C LEU A 547 -21.16 6.32 -20.53
N ASP A 548 -21.82 5.33 -21.12
CA ASP A 548 -21.70 4.98 -22.55
C ASP A 548 -22.57 5.86 -23.47
N ASN A 549 -23.47 6.67 -22.89
CA ASN A 549 -24.35 7.56 -23.64
C ASN A 549 -23.72 8.94 -23.87
N LYS A 550 -23.20 9.13 -25.08
CA LYS A 550 -22.55 10.38 -25.53
C LYS A 550 -23.50 11.58 -25.55
N ASP A 551 -24.80 11.37 -25.74
CA ASP A 551 -25.79 12.46 -25.81
C ASP A 551 -26.12 13.03 -24.43
N HIS A 552 -25.79 12.31 -23.35
CA HIS A 552 -25.98 12.77 -21.98
C HIS A 552 -24.73 13.41 -21.36
N GLY A 553 -23.59 13.43 -22.06
CA GLY A 553 -22.34 14.01 -21.55
C GLY A 553 -21.39 13.01 -20.89
N GLY A 554 -21.67 11.70 -21.00
CA GLY A 554 -20.78 10.62 -20.57
C GLY A 554 -20.36 10.69 -19.10
N LEU A 555 -19.04 10.75 -18.87
CA LEU A 555 -18.47 10.68 -17.52
C LEU A 555 -18.82 11.89 -16.64
N GLU A 556 -18.84 13.10 -17.20
CA GLU A 556 -19.12 14.32 -16.42
C GLU A 556 -20.55 14.35 -15.89
N TYR A 557 -21.51 13.89 -16.71
CA TYR A 557 -22.90 13.74 -16.30
C TYR A 557 -23.04 12.73 -15.15
N VAL A 558 -22.41 11.56 -15.29
CA VAL A 558 -22.45 10.50 -14.28
C VAL A 558 -21.82 10.97 -12.96
N LEU A 559 -20.66 11.62 -13.01
CA LEU A 559 -20.02 12.19 -11.82
C LEU A 559 -20.91 13.24 -11.15
N SER A 560 -21.46 14.17 -11.94
CA SER A 560 -22.36 15.20 -11.43
C SER A 560 -23.64 14.63 -10.82
N LEU A 561 -24.22 13.59 -11.45
CA LEU A 561 -25.39 12.89 -10.94
C LEU A 561 -25.10 12.21 -9.60
N VAL A 562 -23.97 11.50 -9.48
CA VAL A 562 -23.57 10.81 -8.24
C VAL A 562 -23.30 11.80 -7.11
N GLU A 563 -22.60 12.90 -7.40
CA GLU A 563 -22.36 13.98 -6.43
C GLU A 563 -23.68 14.57 -5.91
N GLN A 564 -24.61 14.88 -6.82
CA GLN A 564 -25.91 15.46 -6.46
C GLN A 564 -26.81 14.48 -5.70
N ILE A 565 -26.80 13.19 -6.04
CA ILE A 565 -27.53 12.15 -5.29
C ILE A 565 -26.95 12.04 -3.88
N LYS A 566 -25.62 12.00 -3.76
CA LYS A 566 -24.95 11.90 -2.46
C LYS A 566 -25.29 13.08 -1.56
N ASP A 567 -25.20 14.31 -2.08
CA ASP A 567 -25.60 15.50 -1.34
C ASP A 567 -27.08 15.42 -0.92
N ARG A 568 -27.99 15.02 -1.83
CA ARG A 568 -29.41 14.87 -1.51
C ARG A 568 -29.70 13.81 -0.43
N LEU A 569 -28.86 12.79 -0.29
CA LEU A 569 -28.98 11.75 0.73
C LEU A 569 -28.38 12.19 2.07
N GLU A 570 -27.15 12.69 2.06
CA GLU A 570 -26.29 12.84 3.25
C GLU A 570 -26.28 14.25 3.85
N ASN A 571 -26.86 15.25 3.18
CA ASN A 571 -26.90 16.62 3.70
C ASN A 571 -27.54 16.65 5.10
N THR A 572 -26.82 17.20 6.08
CA THR A 572 -27.17 17.09 7.50
C THR A 572 -28.49 17.79 7.84
N ASP A 573 -28.82 18.88 7.15
CA ASP A 573 -30.00 19.70 7.46
C ASP A 573 -31.21 19.36 6.57
N THR A 574 -30.96 18.98 5.31
CA THR A 574 -32.02 18.83 4.29
C THR A 574 -32.02 17.49 3.56
N GLY A 575 -31.09 16.60 3.91
CA GLY A 575 -30.90 15.31 3.29
C GLY A 575 -31.99 14.30 3.66
N ILE A 576 -32.20 13.33 2.80
CA ILE A 576 -33.22 12.29 2.98
C ILE A 576 -32.97 11.48 4.26
N CYS A 577 -31.71 11.19 4.61
CA CYS A 577 -31.40 10.46 5.84
C CYS A 577 -31.87 11.21 7.09
N ALA A 578 -31.64 12.53 7.15
CA ALA A 578 -32.10 13.37 8.26
C ALA A 578 -33.64 13.42 8.34
N VAL A 579 -34.33 13.48 7.19
CA VAL A 579 -35.80 13.42 7.14
C VAL A 579 -36.32 12.07 7.64
N LEU A 580 -35.71 10.95 7.24
CA LEU A 580 -36.10 9.62 7.70
C LEU A 580 -35.86 9.42 9.21
N GLU A 581 -34.79 9.99 9.76
CA GLU A 581 -34.54 10.00 11.22
C GLU A 581 -35.62 10.80 11.97
N GLN A 582 -36.03 11.96 11.43
CA GLN A 582 -37.13 12.74 12.00
C GLN A 582 -38.45 11.97 11.92
N ASN A 583 -38.73 11.31 10.79
CA ASN A 583 -39.93 10.49 10.61
C ASN A 583 -39.93 9.28 11.55
N ALA A 584 -38.80 8.61 11.78
CA ALA A 584 -38.67 7.55 12.77
C ALA A 584 -39.07 8.04 14.19
N ALA A 585 -38.66 9.26 14.56
CA ALA A 585 -39.05 9.85 15.83
C ALA A 585 -40.54 10.21 15.90
N ARG A 586 -41.18 10.56 14.76
CA ARG A 586 -42.63 10.75 14.67
C ARG A 586 -43.38 9.44 14.84
N TYR A 587 -42.95 8.37 14.18
CA TYR A 587 -43.53 7.03 14.34
C TYR A 587 -43.43 6.53 15.78
N GLU A 588 -42.30 6.78 16.45
CA GLU A 588 -42.12 6.42 17.85
C GLU A 588 -43.07 7.21 18.78
N GLU A 589 -43.26 8.51 18.54
CA GLU A 589 -44.22 9.33 19.28
C GLU A 589 -45.66 8.81 19.11
N ILE A 590 -46.06 8.48 17.88
CA ILE A 590 -47.38 7.91 17.58
C ILE A 590 -47.53 6.56 18.30
N LYS A 591 -46.53 5.69 18.24
CA LYS A 591 -46.53 4.37 18.90
C LYS A 591 -46.74 4.50 20.41
N GLU A 592 -45.95 5.35 21.07
CA GLU A 592 -46.05 5.54 22.52
C GLU A 592 -47.37 6.23 22.92
N ALA A 593 -47.86 7.19 22.13
CA ALA A 593 -49.14 7.82 22.37
C ALA A 593 -50.30 6.80 22.34
N VAL A 594 -50.33 5.92 21.33
CA VAL A 594 -51.34 4.84 21.23
C VAL A 594 -51.23 3.88 22.41
N ARG A 595 -50.02 3.51 22.81
CA ARG A 595 -49.78 2.59 23.91
C ARG A 595 -50.25 3.15 25.26
N THR A 596 -49.84 4.37 25.60
CA THR A 596 -50.09 4.95 26.92
C THR A 596 -51.49 5.56 27.05
N HIS A 597 -51.97 6.27 26.03
CA HIS A 597 -53.19 7.07 26.18
C HIS A 597 -54.44 6.33 25.72
N GLU A 598 -54.31 5.46 24.72
CA GLU A 598 -55.45 4.76 24.14
C GLU A 598 -55.56 3.32 24.67
N TYR A 599 -54.51 2.52 24.53
CA TYR A 599 -54.54 1.12 24.93
C TYR A 599 -54.74 0.95 26.45
N GLU A 600 -53.96 1.62 27.30
CA GLU A 600 -54.12 1.51 28.76
C GLU A 600 -55.50 1.99 29.22
N ARG A 601 -56.03 3.05 28.60
CA ARG A 601 -57.35 3.60 28.91
C ARG A 601 -58.47 2.66 28.52
N LEU A 602 -58.44 2.11 27.30
CA LEU A 602 -59.41 1.11 26.85
C LEU A 602 -59.36 -0.14 27.72
N MET A 603 -58.17 -0.55 28.16
CA MET A 603 -57.99 -1.65 29.12
C MET A 603 -58.56 -1.32 30.51
N SER A 604 -58.46 -0.07 30.97
CA SER A 604 -59.08 0.40 32.21
C SER A 604 -60.60 0.37 32.12
N ASN A 605 -61.17 0.94 31.05
CA ASN A 605 -62.61 0.93 30.79
C ASN A 605 -63.17 -0.50 30.76
N LEU A 606 -62.44 -1.42 30.10
CA LEU A 606 -62.83 -2.83 30.04
C LEU A 606 -62.81 -3.49 31.43
N ALA A 607 -61.84 -3.14 32.29
CA ALA A 607 -61.77 -3.64 33.67
C ALA A 607 -62.87 -3.05 34.58
N GLU A 608 -63.26 -1.79 34.39
CA GLU A 608 -64.34 -1.13 35.14
C GLU A 608 -65.72 -1.73 34.82
N THR A 609 -65.95 -2.20 33.60
CA THR A 609 -67.20 -2.91 33.24
C THR A 609 -67.38 -4.27 33.95
N ARG A 610 -66.40 -4.72 34.75
CA ARG A 610 -66.46 -5.92 35.59
C ARG A 610 -67.24 -5.70 36.90
N GLY A 611 -67.48 -4.46 37.33
CA GLY A 611 -68.15 -4.14 38.60
C GLY A 611 -69.32 -3.17 38.44
N GLY A 612 -70.55 -3.67 38.29
CA GLY A 612 -71.74 -2.81 38.33
C GLY A 612 -73.06 -3.45 37.93
N MET A 613 -73.63 -4.27 38.81
CA MET A 613 -75.08 -4.41 38.94
C MET A 613 -75.54 -3.42 40.01
N LEU A 614 -76.38 -2.44 39.67
CA LEU A 614 -77.23 -1.72 40.62
C LEU A 614 -78.34 -0.96 39.87
N GLY A 615 -79.58 -1.36 40.15
CA GLY A 615 -80.79 -0.69 39.69
C GLY A 615 -81.19 0.50 40.57
N GLY A 616 -81.97 1.39 39.98
CA GLY A 616 -82.94 2.27 40.64
C GLY A 616 -82.40 3.58 41.22
N LEU A 617 -82.69 4.71 40.55
CA LEU A 617 -83.52 5.81 41.08
C LEU A 617 -83.46 7.05 40.16
N LEU A 618 -84.59 7.29 39.49
CA LEU A 618 -85.30 8.57 39.32
C LEU A 618 -84.51 9.89 39.38
N GLY A 619 -84.65 10.70 38.33
CA GLY A 619 -84.38 12.13 38.39
C GLY A 619 -84.29 12.83 37.03
N GLY A 620 -85.36 12.77 36.23
CA GLY A 620 -85.46 13.65 35.06
C GLY A 620 -85.84 15.08 35.48
N VAL A 621 -85.24 16.10 34.87
CA VAL A 621 -85.87 17.37 34.44
C VAL A 621 -84.95 18.06 33.41
N ALA A 622 -85.47 18.14 32.18
CA ALA A 622 -85.52 19.26 31.24
C ALA A 622 -84.29 20.16 30.90
N ALA A 623 -84.14 20.32 29.57
CA ALA A 623 -84.12 21.57 28.79
C ALA A 623 -82.79 22.20 28.32
N ASN A 624 -82.72 22.34 26.97
CA ASN A 624 -82.13 23.42 26.14
C ASN A 624 -80.59 23.62 26.18
N ALA A 625 -79.87 23.96 25.11
CA ALA A 625 -80.15 24.54 23.78
C ALA A 625 -79.03 24.08 22.80
N ARG A 626 -79.31 23.63 21.57
CA ARG A 626 -79.37 24.40 20.30
C ARG A 626 -78.20 25.36 20.00
N ARG A 627 -77.54 25.05 18.87
CA ARG A 627 -76.81 25.91 17.90
C ARG A 627 -75.51 26.52 18.46
N SER A 628 -74.36 26.43 17.79
CA SER A 628 -74.02 26.34 16.36
C SER A 628 -72.67 25.66 16.22
#